data_AF-A0A924RBS2-F1
#
_entry.id   AF-A0A924RBS2-F1
#
_cell.length_a   1.000
_cell.length_b   1.000
_cell.length_c   1.000
_cell.angle_alpha   90.00
_cell.angle_beta   90.00
_cell.angle_gamma   90.00
#
_symmetry.space_group_name_H-M   'P 1'
#
loop_
_entity.id
_entity.type
_entity.pdbx_description
1 polymer ?
#
loop_
_entity_poly.entity_id
_entity_poly.type
_entity_poly.pdbx_seq_one_letter_code
_entity_poly.pdbx_strand_id
1 'polypeptide(L)' 'MGITEVTKRALVGRKLRSTQLGETLLPKRIALPVFASDALSSVAYAPDEIFLTLSLGGLSAYAF' A
#
# COMPACT_ATOMS: atom_id res chain seq x y z
N MET A 1 14.23 25.60 8.34
CA MET A 1 13.27 24.72 7.62
C MET A 1 14.00 24.23 6.37
N GLY A 2 14.33 22.94 6.25
CA GLY A 2 15.11 22.45 5.10
C GLY A 2 14.34 22.60 3.78
N ILE A 3 15.04 22.89 2.69
CA ILE A 3 14.49 23.05 1.33
C ILE A 3 13.69 21.80 0.91
N THR A 4 14.11 20.63 1.39
CA THR A 4 13.44 19.33 1.20
C THR A 4 12.03 19.28 1.80
N GLU A 5 11.84 19.81 3.00
CA GLU A 5 10.52 19.84 3.67
C GLU A 5 9.55 20.81 2.98
N VAL A 6 10.04 21.94 2.48
CA VAL A 6 9.22 22.90 1.73
C VAL A 6 8.74 22.28 0.43
N THR A 7 9.65 21.64 -0.31
CA THR A 7 9.33 20.95 -1.58
C THR A 7 8.33 19.81 -1.34
N LYS A 8 8.54 19.00 -0.30
CA LYS A 8 7.62 17.92 0.08
C LYS A 8 6.21 18.44 0.41
N ARG A 9 6.11 19.54 1.15
CA ARG A 9 4.79 20.14 1.50
C ARG A 9 4.07 20.74 0.30
N ALA A 10 4.81 21.24 -0.69
CA ALA A 10 4.23 21.75 -1.93
C ALA A 10 3.67 20.63 -2.81
N LEU A 11 4.38 19.48 -2.89
CA LEU A 11 3.99 18.36 -3.74
C LEU A 11 2.96 17.42 -3.10
N VAL A 12 3.14 17.06 -1.83
CA VAL A 12 2.32 16.05 -1.13
C VAL A 12 1.28 16.69 -0.21
N GLY A 13 1.47 17.97 0.15
CA GLY A 13 0.60 18.67 1.08
C GLY A 13 1.05 18.56 2.55
N ARG A 14 0.21 19.07 3.44
CA ARG A 14 0.48 19.07 4.90
C ARG A 14 0.17 17.68 5.48
N LYS A 15 1.03 17.20 6.39
CA LYS A 15 0.78 15.97 7.16
C LYS A 15 -0.54 16.11 7.92
N LEU A 16 -1.47 15.17 7.74
CA LEU A 16 -2.68 15.09 8.54
C LEU A 16 -2.32 14.77 9.99
N ARG A 17 -2.82 15.57 10.94
CA ARG A 17 -2.64 15.32 12.37
C ARG A 17 -3.54 14.15 12.78
N SER A 18 -3.07 13.28 13.67
CA SER A 18 -3.86 12.10 14.11
C SER A 18 -5.24 12.46 14.69
N THR A 19 -5.39 13.67 15.23
CA THR A 19 -6.67 14.20 15.72
C THR A 19 -7.68 14.52 14.61
N GLN A 20 -7.24 14.63 13.35
CA GLN A 20 -8.09 14.88 12.18
C GLN A 20 -8.45 13.58 11.44
N LEU A 21 -7.88 12.42 11.84
CA LEU A 21 -8.16 11.13 11.20
C LEU A 21 -9.59 10.65 11.46
N GLY A 22 -10.18 11.01 12.61
CA GLY A 22 -11.54 10.62 12.99
C GLY A 22 -12.63 11.10 12.02
N GLU A 23 -12.45 12.30 11.46
CA GLU A 23 -13.35 12.91 10.47
C GLU A 23 -13.28 12.22 9.09
N THR A 24 -12.22 11.46 8.83
CA THR A 24 -12.04 10.69 7.57
C THR A 24 -12.46 9.23 7.70
N LEU A 25 -12.91 8.78 8.88
CA LEU A 25 -13.31 7.40 9.09
C LEU A 25 -14.63 7.11 8.38
N LEU A 26 -14.61 6.14 7.48
CA LEU A 26 -15.82 5.58 6.90
C LEU A 26 -16.69 4.94 8.00
N PRO A 27 -18.03 5.06 7.92
CA PRO A 27 -18.94 4.34 8.80
C PRO A 27 -18.60 2.84 8.80
N LYS A 28 -18.64 2.21 9.98
CA LYS A 28 -18.15 0.83 10.20
C LYS A 28 -18.71 -0.21 9.21
N ARG A 29 -19.94 0.00 8.72
CA ARG A 29 -20.61 -0.85 7.71
C ARG A 29 -19.95 -0.82 6.34
N ILE A 30 -19.35 0.32 5.97
CA ILE A 30 -18.66 0.53 4.68
C ILE A 30 -17.16 0.29 4.87
N ALA A 31 -16.59 0.75 5.99
CA ALA A 31 -15.18 0.54 6.32
C ALA A 31 -14.82 -0.95 6.37
N LEU A 32 -15.65 -1.79 6.99
CA LEU A 32 -15.37 -3.22 7.15
C LEU A 32 -15.19 -3.96 5.80
N PRO A 33 -16.15 -3.93 4.85
CA PRO A 33 -15.97 -4.60 3.57
C PRO A 33 -14.87 -3.98 2.71
N VAL A 34 -14.67 -2.65 2.76
CA VAL A 34 -13.60 -1.98 1.99
C VAL A 34 -12.22 -2.38 2.48
N PHE A 35 -11.97 -2.30 3.79
CA PHE A 35 -10.68 -2.71 4.36
C PHE A 35 -10.47 -4.23 4.33
N ALA A 36 -11.54 -5.02 4.43
CA ALA A 36 -11.45 -6.47 4.25
C ALA A 36 -11.10 -6.85 2.80
N SER A 37 -11.64 -6.14 1.81
CA SER A 37 -11.36 -6.41 0.39
C SER A 37 -9.90 -6.13 0.02
N ASP A 38 -9.28 -5.11 0.62
CA ASP A 38 -7.87 -4.77 0.43
C ASP A 38 -6.94 -5.90 0.90
N ALA A 39 -7.18 -6.42 2.10
CA ALA A 39 -6.44 -7.56 2.64
C ALA A 39 -6.73 -8.86 1.86
N LEU A 40 -7.98 -9.10 1.46
CA LEU A 40 -8.39 -10.31 0.74
C LEU A 40 -7.78 -10.35 -0.67
N SER A 41 -7.69 -9.21 -1.35
CA SER A 41 -7.02 -9.11 -2.66
C SER A 41 -5.53 -9.46 -2.58
N SER A 42 -4.84 -9.01 -1.54
CA SER A 42 -3.42 -9.38 -1.32
C SER A 42 -3.25 -10.88 -1.09
N VAL A 43 -4.13 -11.51 -0.30
CA VAL A 43 -4.05 -12.95 -0.06
C VAL A 43 -4.44 -13.77 -1.29
N ALA A 44 -5.37 -13.29 -2.11
CA ALA A 44 -5.84 -14.03 -3.28
C ALA A 44 -4.84 -14.02 -4.45
N TYR A 45 -4.20 -12.88 -4.71
CA TYR A 45 -3.38 -12.70 -5.92
C TYR A 45 -1.87 -12.73 -5.66
N ALA A 46 -1.42 -12.21 -4.51
CA ALA A 46 0.01 -12.11 -4.24
C ALA A 46 0.73 -13.47 -4.17
N PRO A 47 0.15 -14.56 -3.63
CA PRO A 47 0.86 -15.84 -3.60
C PRO A 47 1.22 -16.34 -5.00
N ASP A 48 0.28 -16.26 -5.94
CA ASP A 48 0.50 -16.73 -7.32
C ASP A 48 1.59 -15.89 -8.01
N GLU A 49 1.52 -14.57 -7.84
CA GLU A 49 2.48 -13.63 -8.39
C GLU A 49 3.89 -13.79 -7.79
N ILE A 50 3.98 -14.10 -6.49
CA ILE A 50 5.23 -14.45 -5.80
C ILE A 50 5.81 -15.74 -6.39
N PHE A 51 5.01 -16.81 -6.52
CA PHE A 51 5.49 -18.09 -7.05
C PHE A 51 5.97 -17.96 -8.49
N LEU A 52 5.23 -17.23 -9.33
CA LEU A 52 5.60 -17.02 -10.73
C LEU A 52 6.92 -16.26 -10.84
N THR A 53 7.07 -15.16 -10.09
CA THR A 53 8.29 -14.34 -10.12
C THR A 53 9.50 -15.10 -9.56
N LEU A 54 9.34 -15.82 -8.45
CA LEU A 54 10.42 -16.65 -7.89
C LEU A 54 10.81 -17.78 -8.84
N SER A 55 9.84 -18.42 -9.48
CA SER A 55 10.09 -19.53 -10.41
C SER A 55 10.87 -19.03 -11.62
N LEU A 56 10.48 -17.88 -12.19
CA LEU A 56 11.22 -17.25 -13.29
C LEU A 56 12.65 -16.88 -12.87
N GLY A 57 12.80 -16.27 -11.69
CA GLY A 57 14.11 -15.93 -11.13
C GLY A 57 15.00 -17.17 -10.95
N GLY A 58 14.46 -18.23 -10.34
CA GLY A 58 15.18 -19.48 -10.12
C GLY A 58 15.58 -20.18 -11.42
N LEU A 59 14.69 -20.23 -12.41
CA LEU A 59 15.01 -20.76 -13.74
C LEU A 59 16.10 -19.95 -14.42
N SER A 60 16.03 -18.61 -14.35
CA SER A 60 17.06 -17.75 -14.93
C SER A 60 18.43 -17.95 -14.26
N ALA A 61 18.46 -18.16 -12.96
CA ALA A 61 19.69 -18.39 -12.20
C ALA A 61 20.31 -19.78 -12.43
N TYR A 62 19.52 -20.75 -12.90
CA TYR A 62 20.04 -22.07 -13.29
C TYR A 62 20.45 -22.14 -14.76
N ALA A 63 19.80 -21.35 -15.62
CA ALA A 63 20.03 -21.34 -17.06
C ALA A 63 21.31 -20.58 -17.48
N PHE A 64 21.83 -19.72 -16.62
CA PHE A 64 23.04 -18.92 -16.83
C PHE A 64 24.00 -19.09 -15.66
#